data_AF-A0A699X456-F1
#
_entry.id   AF-A0A699X456-F1
#
_cell.length_a   1.000
_cell.length_b   1.000
_cell.length_c   1.000
_cell.angle_alpha   90.00
_cell.angle_beta   90.00
_cell.angle_gamma   90.00
#
_symmetry.space_group_name_H-M   'P 1'
#
loop_
_entity.id
_entity.type
_entity.pdbx_description
1 polymer ?
#
loop_
_entity_poly.entity_id
_entity_poly.type
_entity_poly.pdbx_seq_one_letter_code
_entity_poly.pdbx_strand_id
1 'polypeptide(L)'
;WTGFLDTTKDAMTVVEAALQGRLNHISRRPHDKERAEMLTSGTVLVYEENASGIKRWTDAVHWSPSRVMNNCLIYRQLMRALKPEEKKTALNPSCGTKRKRKESAG
;
A
#
# COMPACT_ATOMS: atom_id res chain seq x y z
N TRP A 1 -7.58 -13.81 -3.02
CA TRP A 1 -7.55 -13.94 -4.50
C TRP A 1 -6.18 -13.49 -4.97
N THR A 2 -5.74 -13.95 -6.15
CA THR A 2 -4.43 -13.58 -6.70
C THR A 2 -4.61 -12.98 -8.09
N GLY A 3 -4.06 -11.78 -8.29
CA GLY A 3 -4.16 -11.04 -9.54
C GLY A 3 -3.64 -9.61 -9.43
N PHE A 4 -4.00 -8.75 -10.38
CA PHE A 4 -3.61 -7.34 -10.42
C PHE A 4 -4.86 -6.47 -10.58
N LEU A 5 -4.90 -5.34 -9.85
CA LEU A 5 -5.98 -4.37 -9.91
C LEU A 5 -5.44 -3.09 -10.58
N ASP A 6 -5.80 -2.88 -11.84
CA ASP A 6 -5.34 -1.71 -12.60
C ASP A 6 -6.33 -0.54 -12.47
N THR A 7 -7.62 -0.88 -12.47
CA THR A 7 -8.71 0.09 -12.50
C THR A 7 -9.60 -0.02 -11.27
N THR A 8 -10.38 1.03 -11.02
CA THR A 8 -11.45 0.99 -10.00
C THR A 8 -12.47 -0.12 -10.29
N LYS A 9 -12.71 -0.43 -11.57
CA LYS A 9 -13.65 -1.50 -11.96
C LYS A 9 -13.16 -2.87 -11.52
N ASP A 10 -11.85 -3.14 -11.59
CA ASP A 10 -11.26 -4.40 -11.13
C ASP A 10 -11.48 -4.56 -9.62
N ALA A 11 -11.20 -3.50 -8.85
CA ALA A 11 -11.42 -3.48 -7.41
C ALA A 11 -12.90 -3.71 -7.05
N MET A 12 -13.83 -3.02 -7.73
CA MET A 12 -15.27 -3.19 -7.54
C MET A 12 -15.73 -4.62 -7.83
N THR A 13 -15.18 -5.27 -8.87
CA THR A 13 -15.51 -6.65 -9.23
C THR A 13 -15.10 -7.63 -8.11
N VAL A 14 -13.92 -7.42 -7.52
CA VAL A 14 -13.44 -8.23 -6.39
C VAL A 14 -14.31 -8.01 -5.15
N VAL A 15 -14.70 -6.76 -4.86
CA VAL A 15 -15.60 -6.44 -3.74
C VAL A 15 -16.97 -7.09 -3.94
N GLU A 16 -17.58 -6.97 -5.13
CA GLU A 16 -18.86 -7.59 -5.44
C GLU A 16 -18.82 -9.11 -5.29
N ALA A 17 -17.76 -9.76 -5.77
CA ALA A 17 -17.58 -11.19 -5.59
C ALA A 17 -17.50 -11.60 -4.11
N ALA A 18 -16.90 -10.76 -3.26
CA ALA A 18 -16.86 -10.99 -1.81
C ALA A 18 -18.24 -10.81 -1.16
N LEU A 19 -19.00 -9.79 -1.56
CA LEU A 19 -20.37 -9.54 -1.08
C LEU A 19 -21.33 -10.69 -1.45
N GLN A 20 -21.15 -11.26 -2.64
CA GLN A 20 -21.92 -12.42 -3.11
C GLN A 20 -21.46 -13.75 -2.49
N GLY A 21 -20.44 -13.75 -1.64
CA GLY A 21 -19.89 -14.97 -1.03
C GLY A 21 -19.10 -15.87 -1.99
N ARG A 22 -18.78 -15.39 -3.20
CA ARG A 22 -17.97 -16.13 -4.18
C ARG A 22 -16.47 -16.04 -3.87
N LEU A 23 -16.07 -15.01 -3.14
CA LEU A 23 -14.70 -14.78 -2.69
C LEU A 23 -14.69 -14.63 -1.17
N ASN A 24 -13.81 -15.38 -0.50
CA ASN A 24 -13.64 -15.27 0.94
C ASN A 24 -12.97 -13.94 1.31
N HIS A 25 -13.60 -13.19 2.22
CA HIS A 25 -12.98 -12.03 2.86
C HIS A 25 -12.21 -12.46 4.11
N ILE A 26 -11.26 -11.62 4.53
CA ILE A 26 -10.51 -11.76 5.77
C ILE A 26 -11.44 -11.40 6.93
N SER A 27 -11.76 -12.38 7.77
CA SER A 27 -12.67 -12.26 8.92
C SER A 27 -11.97 -11.89 10.23
N ARG A 28 -10.64 -11.84 10.25
CA ARG A 28 -9.84 -11.41 11.41
C ARG A 28 -8.44 -11.01 10.97
N ARG A 29 -7.69 -10.34 11.85
CA ARG A 29 -6.28 -10.05 11.59
C ARG A 29 -5.45 -11.34 11.48
N PRO A 30 -4.65 -11.52 10.41
CA PRO A 30 -3.77 -12.67 10.29
C PRO A 30 -2.58 -12.59 11.25
N HIS A 31 -2.18 -13.75 11.79
CA HIS A 31 -0.99 -13.90 12.62
C HIS A 31 0.29 -13.75 11.77
N ASP A 32 1.41 -13.51 12.44
CA ASP A 32 2.69 -13.19 11.80
C ASP A 32 3.12 -14.25 10.78
N LYS A 33 2.94 -15.53 11.11
CA LYS A 33 3.25 -16.65 10.22
C LYS A 33 2.35 -16.67 8.97
N GLU A 34 1.04 -16.49 9.15
CA GLU A 34 0.07 -16.45 8.05
C GLU A 34 0.38 -15.28 7.10
N ARG A 35 0.80 -14.12 7.64
CA ARG A 35 1.15 -12.95 6.83
C ARG A 35 2.35 -13.21 5.91
N ALA A 36 3.40 -13.86 6.41
CA ALA A 36 4.60 -14.11 5.60
C ALA A 36 4.31 -14.97 4.37
N GLU A 37 3.42 -15.96 4.50
CA GLU A 37 3.01 -16.85 3.40
C GLU A 37 2.00 -16.16 2.47
N MET A 38 1.07 -15.38 3.04
CA MET A 38 -0.04 -14.78 2.31
C MET A 38 0.35 -13.50 1.55
N LEU A 39 1.22 -12.66 2.11
CA LEU A 39 1.48 -11.31 1.59
C LEU A 39 2.61 -11.30 0.56
N THR A 40 2.28 -11.80 -0.63
CA THR A 40 3.19 -11.84 -1.78
C THR A 40 2.64 -11.01 -2.93
N SER A 41 3.46 -10.80 -3.96
CA SER A 41 3.05 -10.07 -5.15
C SER A 41 1.83 -10.72 -5.79
N GLY A 42 0.80 -9.91 -6.05
CA GLY A 42 -0.47 -10.36 -6.61
C GLY A 42 -1.53 -10.75 -5.58
N THR A 43 -1.20 -10.84 -4.29
CA THR A 43 -2.21 -11.09 -3.26
C THR A 43 -3.20 -9.93 -3.15
N VAL A 44 -4.48 -10.25 -3.25
CA VAL A 44 -5.58 -9.31 -3.02
C VAL A 44 -6.45 -9.81 -1.87
N LEU A 45 -6.62 -8.92 -0.91
CA LEU A 45 -7.39 -9.14 0.32
C LEU A 45 -8.56 -8.19 0.37
N VAL A 46 -9.70 -8.70 0.80
CA VAL A 46 -10.90 -7.93 1.11
C VAL A 46 -11.21 -8.19 2.57
N TYR A 47 -11.57 -7.16 3.34
CA TYR A 47 -12.10 -7.31 4.69
C TYR A 47 -13.23 -6.31 4.87
N GLU A 48 -14.23 -6.68 5.67
CA GLU A 48 -15.28 -5.78 6.11
C GLU A 48 -14.96 -5.31 7.53
N GLU A 49 -15.07 -4.00 7.79
CA GLU A 49 -14.55 -3.38 9.02
C GLU A 49 -15.23 -3.94 10.28
N ASN A 50 -16.55 -4.13 10.26
CA ASN A 50 -17.30 -4.53 11.46
C ASN A 50 -17.14 -6.01 11.80
N ALA A 51 -17.24 -6.89 10.79
CA ALA A 51 -17.14 -8.32 10.92
C ALA A 51 -15.70 -8.76 11.26
N SER A 52 -14.70 -8.08 10.69
CA SER A 52 -13.29 -8.42 10.95
C SER A 52 -12.67 -7.69 12.13
N GLY A 53 -13.25 -6.55 12.54
CA GLY A 53 -12.66 -5.60 13.48
C GLY A 53 -11.42 -4.87 12.95
N ILE A 54 -11.08 -5.03 11.67
CA ILE A 54 -9.90 -4.39 11.05
C ILE A 54 -10.32 -3.01 10.52
N LYS A 55 -9.88 -1.93 11.20
CA LYS A 55 -10.06 -0.54 10.72
C LYS A 55 -8.92 -0.04 9.84
N ARG A 56 -7.72 -0.60 10.06
CA ARG A 56 -6.50 -0.30 9.32
C ARG A 56 -5.73 -1.58 9.13
N TRP A 57 -5.35 -1.85 7.89
CA TRP A 57 -4.44 -2.95 7.58
C TRP A 57 -3.05 -2.67 8.13
N THR A 58 -2.42 -3.69 8.73
CA THR A 58 -1.01 -3.63 9.16
C THR A 58 -0.34 -4.97 8.88
N ASP A 59 0.81 -4.92 8.25
CA ASP A 59 1.57 -6.09 7.78
C ASP A 59 3.02 -6.12 8.26
N ALA A 60 3.39 -5.22 9.17
CA ALA A 60 4.75 -5.02 9.66
C ALA A 60 5.78 -4.65 8.56
N VAL A 61 5.29 -4.16 7.40
CA VAL A 61 6.15 -3.64 6.33
C VAL A 61 6.32 -2.13 6.47
N HIS A 62 7.52 -1.64 6.14
CA HIS A 62 7.78 -0.22 6.02
C HIS A 62 7.26 0.30 4.68
N TRP A 63 6.27 1.20 4.71
CA TRP A 63 5.67 1.77 3.51
C TRP A 63 6.08 3.23 3.30
N SER A 64 6.17 3.65 2.03
CA SER A 64 6.26 5.06 1.66
C SER A 64 5.01 5.82 2.11
N PRO A 65 5.04 7.16 2.17
CA PRO A 65 3.80 7.95 2.24
C PRO A 65 2.85 7.59 1.09
N SER A 66 1.55 7.75 1.32
CA SER A 66 0.53 7.44 0.33
C SER A 66 0.61 8.39 -0.88
N ARG A 67 0.31 7.85 -2.05
CA ARG A 67 0.05 8.62 -3.28
C ARG A 67 -1.33 8.27 -3.79
N VAL A 68 -2.11 9.29 -4.11
CA VAL A 68 -3.41 9.09 -4.74
C VAL A 68 -3.18 8.77 -6.21
N MET A 69 -3.77 7.67 -6.67
CA MET A 69 -3.87 7.32 -8.07
C MET A 69 -5.30 6.82 -8.30
N ASN A 70 -6.08 7.59 -9.07
CA ASN A 70 -7.51 7.38 -9.23
C ASN A 70 -8.21 7.28 -7.86
N ASN A 71 -8.93 6.19 -7.59
CA ASN A 71 -9.61 5.92 -6.32
C ASN A 71 -8.78 5.08 -5.33
N CYS A 72 -7.47 4.96 -5.56
CA CYS A 72 -6.58 4.12 -4.76
C CYS A 72 -5.49 4.92 -4.07
N LEU A 73 -5.08 4.44 -2.89
CA LEU A 73 -3.86 4.87 -2.22
C LEU A 73 -2.75 3.88 -2.54
N ILE A 74 -1.70 4.37 -3.20
CA ILE A 74 -0.54 3.58 -3.60
C ILE A 74 0.60 3.81 -2.62
N TYR A 75 1.26 2.72 -2.26
CA TYR A 75 2.41 2.68 -1.36
C TYR A 75 3.54 1.91 -2.03
N ARG A 76 4.80 2.24 -1.69
CA ARG A 76 5.97 1.47 -2.07
C ARG A 76 6.63 0.88 -0.83
N GLN A 77 7.01 -0.38 -0.89
CA GLN A 77 7.75 -1.03 0.17
C GLN A 77 9.14 -0.41 0.31
N LEU A 78 9.57 -0.20 1.54
CA LEU A 78 10.87 0.34 1.91
C LEU A 78 11.67 -0.72 2.66
N MET A 79 12.99 -0.68 2.51
CA MET A 79 13.88 -1.55 3.28
C MET A 79 13.92 -1.18 4.77
N ARG A 80 13.64 0.07 5.10
CA ARG A 80 13.62 0.59 6.48
C ARG A 80 12.60 1.72 6.62
N ALA A 81 12.24 2.02 7.87
CA ALA A 81 11.52 3.24 8.19
C ALA A 81 12.28 4.49 7.71
N LEU A 82 11.54 5.46 7.16
CA LEU A 82 12.06 6.78 6.85
C LEU A 82 12.31 7.56 8.15
N LYS A 83 13.44 8.28 8.20
CA LYS A 83 13.70 9.28 9.25
C LYS A 83 12.76 10.48 9.10
N PRO A 84 12.53 11.27 10.15
CA PRO A 84 11.63 12.43 10.08
C PRO A 84 11.95 13.41 8.94
N GLU A 85 13.22 13.63 8.64
CA GLU A 85 13.69 14.52 7.58
C GLU A 85 13.34 13.95 6.20
N GLU A 86 13.56 12.64 6.02
CA GLU A 86 13.22 11.92 4.79
C GLU A 86 11.71 11.87 4.55
N LYS A 87 10.91 11.75 5.61
CA LYS A 87 9.44 11.79 5.52
C LYS A 87 8.94 13.13 4.99
N LYS A 88 9.50 14.26 5.47
CA LYS A 88 9.12 15.61 5.01
C LYS A 88 9.40 15.78 3.51
N THR A 89 10.58 15.37 3.07
CA THR A 89 10.98 15.42 1.66
C THR A 89 10.12 14.49 0.80
N ALA A 90 9.84 13.28 1.28
CA ALA A 90 9.00 12.32 0.57
C ALA A 90 7.55 12.80 0.44
N LEU A 91 7.00 13.53 1.41
CA LEU A 91 5.67 14.10 1.30
C LEU A 91 5.61 15.22 0.25
N ASN A 92 6.63 16.07 0.18
CA ASN A 92 6.69 17.28 -0.67
C ASN A 92 7.86 17.24 -1.67
N PRO A 93 7.77 16.46 -2.77
CA PRO A 93 8.85 16.35 -3.74
C PRO A 93 9.13 17.62 -4.57
N SER A 94 8.28 18.66 -4.51
CA SER A 94 8.37 19.86 -5.36
C SER A 94 9.36 20.95 -4.89
N CYS A 95 10.09 20.79 -3.78
CA CYS A 95 10.98 21.84 -3.23
C CYS A 95 12.49 21.50 -3.27
N GLY A 96 12.92 20.63 -4.18
CA GLY A 96 14.29 20.07 -4.16
C GLY A 96 15.25 20.52 -5.26
N THR A 97 14.83 21.27 -6.29
CA THR A 97 15.70 21.54 -7.45
C THR A 97 16.48 22.85 -7.30
N LYS A 98 17.34 22.94 -6.29
CA LYS A 98 18.59 23.72 -6.43
C LYS A 98 19.73 22.75 -6.66
N ARG A 99 19.86 22.27 -7.90
CA ARG A 99 21.11 21.65 -8.38
C ARG A 99 22.21 22.70 -8.19
N LYS A 100 23.07 22.51 -7.19
CA LYS A 100 24.28 23.32 -7.00
C LYS A 100 25.17 23.06 -8.21
N ARG A 101 25.20 24.00 -9.16
CA ARG A 101 26.12 24.01 -10.30
C ARG A 101 27.53 23.98 -9.69
N LYS A 102 28.26 22.88 -9.86
CA LYS A 102 29.71 22.86 -9.60
C LYS A 102 30.32 23.83 -10.61
N GLU A 103 30.84 24.97 -10.13
CA GLU A 103 31.81 25.73 -10.90
C GLU A 103 33.07 24.89 -11.00
N SER A 104 33.40 24.47 -12.22
CA SER A 104 34.74 24.01 -12.56
C SER A 104 35.62 25.26 -12.63
N ALA A 105 36.45 25.47 -11.62
CA ALA A 105 37.59 26.38 -11.75
C ALA A 105 38.56 25.78 -12.77
N GLY A 106 39.00 26.63 -13.70
CA GLY A 106 40.00 26.30 -14.73
C GLY A 106 41.42 26.23 -14.19
#